data_AF-A0A438JSZ1-F1
#
_entry.id   AF-A0A438JSZ1-F1
#
_cell.length_a   1.000
_cell.length_b   1.000
_cell.length_c   1.000
_cell.angle_alpha   90.00
_cell.angle_beta   90.00
_cell.angle_gamma   90.00
#
_symmetry.space_group_name_H-M   'P 1'
#
loop_
_entity.id
_entity.type
_entity.pdbx_description
1 polymer ?
#
loop_
_entity_poly.entity_id
_entity_poly.type
_entity_poly.pdbx_seq_one_letter_code
_entity_poly.pdbx_strand_id
1 'polypeptide(L)'
;MPDKIEFTKAQLPPGFQPSSDDSGFAEKMRATAILAQGEVVNSFEELEPDYLLEYKILENKVWCIGPVSLCNKEMSNKFGRGNKASIDENQCLKWLDSRKPKSVIYACFGSLCHFSTSQLIEIGLGLEASNRPSLG
;
A
#
# COMPACT_ATOMS: atom_id res chain seq x y z
N MET A 1 -5.61 22.38 3.39
CA MET A 1 -4.48 21.44 3.21
C MET A 1 -3.30 22.01 3.94
N PRO A 2 -2.63 21.24 4.82
CA PRO A 2 -1.50 21.74 5.60
C PRO A 2 -0.32 22.12 4.69
N ASP A 3 -0.18 21.40 3.58
CA ASP A 3 0.85 21.64 2.56
C ASP A 3 0.23 22.04 1.21
N LYS A 4 0.96 22.87 0.46
CA LYS A 4 0.65 23.14 -0.94
C LYS A 4 1.13 21.96 -1.79
N ILE A 5 0.19 21.17 -2.31
CA ILE A 5 0.49 20.03 -3.18
C ILE A 5 0.09 20.34 -4.62
N GLU A 6 1.04 20.19 -5.54
CA GLU A 6 0.82 20.35 -6.98
C GLU A 6 1.12 19.02 -7.68
N PHE A 7 0.23 18.62 -8.60
CA PHE A 7 0.40 17.42 -9.41
C PHE A 7 0.44 17.79 -10.89
N THR A 8 1.40 17.20 -11.61
CA THR A 8 1.32 17.13 -13.07
C THR A 8 0.23 16.14 -13.48
N LYS A 9 -0.34 16.30 -14.68
CA LYS A 9 -1.35 15.35 -15.19
C LYS A 9 -0.85 13.90 -15.21
N ALA A 10 0.45 13.69 -15.42
CA ALA A 10 1.08 12.36 -15.45
C ALA A 10 1.18 11.70 -14.05
N GLN A 11 1.10 12.48 -12.98
CA GLN A 11 1.14 11.97 -11.60
C GLN A 11 -0.26 11.64 -11.06
N LEU A 12 -1.33 12.05 -11.74
CA LEU A 12 -2.69 11.73 -11.33
C LEU A 12 -2.97 10.24 -11.55
N PRO A 13 -3.59 9.54 -10.59
CA PRO A 13 -4.08 8.19 -10.81
C PRO A 13 -5.05 8.15 -12.00
N PRO A 14 -5.16 7.03 -12.73
CA PRO A 14 -6.00 6.93 -13.91
C PRO A 14 -7.40 7.53 -13.73
N GLY A 15 -8.14 7.17 -12.67
CA GLY A 15 -9.50 7.68 -12.41
C GLY A 15 -9.65 9.18 -12.11
N PHE A 16 -8.55 9.92 -12.05
CA PHE A 16 -8.53 11.38 -11.89
C PHE A 16 -8.03 12.08 -13.16
N GLN A 17 -7.65 11.33 -14.20
CA GLN A 17 -7.22 11.89 -15.48
C GLN A 17 -8.45 12.15 -16.37
N PRO A 18 -8.58 13.33 -17.00
CA PRO A 18 -9.73 13.66 -17.85
C PRO A 18 -9.93 12.70 -19.04
N SER A 19 -8.88 12.00 -19.44
CA SER A 19 -8.83 11.08 -20.58
C SER A 19 -9.00 9.60 -20.19
N SER A 20 -9.15 9.27 -18.90
CA SER A 20 -9.35 7.89 -18.49
C SER A 20 -10.76 7.42 -18.80
N ASP A 21 -10.88 6.22 -19.36
CA ASP A 21 -12.13 5.47 -19.48
C ASP A 21 -12.55 4.88 -18.12
N ASP A 22 -12.44 5.68 -17.05
CA ASP A 22 -12.93 5.34 -15.73
C ASP A 22 -14.41 5.71 -15.70
N SER A 23 -15.23 4.80 -16.23
CA SER A 23 -16.66 5.00 -16.51
C SER A 23 -17.46 5.34 -15.24
N GLY A 24 -17.41 6.59 -14.80
CA GLY A 24 -18.20 7.17 -13.70
C GLY A 24 -18.00 6.52 -12.33
N PHE A 25 -17.04 5.60 -12.13
CA PHE A 25 -16.88 4.88 -10.86
C PHE A 25 -16.45 5.83 -9.73
N ALA A 26 -15.42 6.66 -9.98
CA ALA A 26 -14.97 7.66 -9.02
C ALA A 26 -16.08 8.68 -8.66
N GLU A 27 -16.90 9.08 -9.64
CA GLU A 27 -18.03 9.97 -9.42
C GLU A 27 -19.12 9.31 -8.56
N LYS A 28 -19.50 8.06 -8.88
CA LYS A 28 -20.43 7.26 -8.07
C LYS A 28 -19.93 7.05 -6.65
N MET A 29 -18.64 6.79 -6.47
CA MET A 29 -18.03 6.69 -5.15
C MET A 29 -18.19 7.98 -4.36
N ARG A 30 -17.87 9.14 -4.94
CA ARG A 30 -18.04 10.44 -4.28
C ARG A 30 -19.51 10.73 -3.95
N ALA A 31 -20.41 10.50 -4.90
CA ALA A 31 -21.85 10.67 -4.68
C ALA A 31 -22.38 9.78 -3.54
N THR A 32 -21.85 8.56 -3.43
CA THR A 32 -22.21 7.62 -2.36
C THR A 32 -21.62 8.03 -1.01
N ALA A 33 -20.39 8.54 -0.99
CA ALA A 33 -19.74 9.04 0.22
C ALA A 33 -20.53 10.17 0.89
N ILE A 34 -21.08 11.11 0.10
CA ILE A 34 -21.94 12.20 0.59
C ILE A 34 -23.20 11.68 1.31
N LEU A 35 -23.74 10.55 0.85
CA LEU A 35 -24.93 9.92 1.43
C LEU A 35 -24.60 8.97 2.60
N ALA A 36 -23.33 8.63 2.81
CA ALA A 36 -22.91 7.71 3.85
C ALA A 36 -23.02 8.36 5.24
N GLN A 37 -23.17 7.53 6.28
CA GLN A 37 -23.17 7.99 7.66
C GLN A 37 -21.77 8.37 8.17
N GLY A 38 -20.74 8.00 7.41
CA GLY A 38 -19.35 8.27 7.66
C GLY A 38 -18.46 7.23 6.97
N GLU A 39 -17.17 7.50 6.95
CA GLU A 39 -16.18 6.66 6.29
C GLU A 39 -15.30 5.95 7.31
N VAL A 40 -15.01 4.68 7.04
CA VAL A 40 -14.08 3.88 7.83
C VAL A 40 -12.76 3.80 7.09
N VAL A 41 -11.71 4.35 7.69
CA VAL A 41 -10.40 4.48 7.07
C VAL A 41 -9.40 3.64 7.83
N ASN A 42 -8.65 2.79 7.10
CA ASN A 42 -7.52 2.05 7.65
C ASN A 42 -6.27 2.95 7.77
N SER A 43 -6.38 3.97 8.61
CA SER A 43 -5.29 4.86 9.05
C SER A 43 -5.43 5.11 10.56
N PHE A 44 -4.51 5.85 11.16
CA PHE A 44 -4.54 6.24 12.58
C PHE A 44 -4.02 7.68 12.74
N GLU A 45 -4.44 8.36 13.79
CA GLU A 45 -4.26 9.81 13.92
C GLU A 45 -2.79 10.23 13.98
N GLU A 46 -1.95 9.42 14.61
CA GLU A 46 -0.52 9.67 14.77
C GLU A 46 0.26 9.54 13.45
N LEU A 47 -0.31 8.92 12.41
CA LEU A 47 0.34 8.79 11.12
C LEU A 47 0.27 10.10 10.30
N GLU A 48 -0.90 10.75 10.29
CA GLU A 48 -1.20 11.90 9.42
C GLU A 48 -2.12 12.93 10.14
N PRO A 49 -1.67 13.54 11.26
CA PRO A 49 -2.55 14.31 12.14
C PRO A 49 -3.18 15.54 11.47
N ASP A 50 -2.38 16.33 10.74
CA ASP A 50 -2.85 17.58 10.13
C ASP A 50 -3.83 17.31 8.98
N TYR A 51 -3.58 16.26 8.20
CA TYR A 51 -4.43 15.85 7.09
C TYR A 51 -5.77 15.29 7.57
N LEU A 52 -5.76 14.48 8.63
CA LEU A 52 -6.98 13.93 9.21
C LEU A 52 -7.85 15.00 9.87
N LEU A 53 -7.25 16.02 10.49
CA LEU A 53 -8.00 17.14 11.06
C LEU A 53 -8.80 17.85 9.97
N GLU A 54 -8.16 18.20 8.86
CA GLU A 54 -8.85 18.86 7.76
C GLU A 54 -9.84 17.95 7.05
N TYR A 55 -9.51 16.67 6.88
CA TYR A 55 -10.41 15.69 6.28
C TYR A 55 -11.70 15.57 7.09
N LYS A 56 -11.62 15.55 8.42
CA LYS A 56 -12.77 15.58 9.34
C LYS A 56 -13.55 16.91 9.31
N ILE A 57 -12.97 18.01 8.85
CA ILE A 57 -13.68 19.29 8.66
C ILE A 57 -14.47 19.26 7.34
N LEU A 58 -13.90 18.64 6.31
CA LEU A 58 -14.51 18.52 4.99
C LEU A 58 -15.61 17.44 4.95
N GLU A 59 -15.38 16.33 5.64
CA GLU A 59 -16.28 15.17 5.68
C GLU A 59 -16.96 15.04 7.04
N ASN A 60 -18.28 14.81 7.04
CA ASN A 60 -19.09 14.88 8.26
C ASN A 60 -18.74 13.85 9.34
N LYS A 61 -18.12 12.71 8.98
CA LYS A 61 -17.73 11.63 9.92
C LYS A 61 -16.68 10.71 9.30
N VAL A 62 -15.51 10.64 9.92
CA VAL A 62 -14.42 9.75 9.52
C VAL A 62 -13.90 8.99 10.74
N TRP A 63 -13.83 7.67 10.65
CA TRP A 63 -13.31 6.79 11.70
C TRP A 63 -12.03 6.11 11.23
N CYS A 64 -10.91 6.56 11.79
CA CYS A 64 -9.62 5.93 11.63
C CYS A 64 -9.54 4.71 12.58
N ILE A 65 -9.53 3.50 12.02
CA ILE A 65 -9.52 2.23 12.78
C ILE A 65 -8.24 1.42 12.57
N GLY A 66 -7.24 2.00 11.92
CA GLY A 66 -6.01 1.34 11.55
C GLY A 66 -5.00 1.23 12.70
N PRO A 67 -3.92 0.46 12.49
CA PRO A 67 -3.70 -0.42 11.34
C PRO A 67 -4.47 -1.76 11.51
N VAL A 68 -5.43 -2.04 10.63
CA VAL A 68 -6.26 -3.27 10.71
C VAL A 68 -5.46 -4.55 10.45
N SER A 69 -4.24 -4.43 9.91
CA SER A 69 -3.31 -5.54 9.70
C SER A 69 -2.92 -6.24 11.01
N LEU A 70 -2.98 -5.55 12.15
CA LEU A 70 -2.66 -6.12 13.47
C LEU A 70 -3.80 -6.95 14.07
N CYS A 71 -5.03 -6.81 13.55
CA CYS A 71 -6.20 -7.53 14.06
C CYS A 71 -6.14 -9.03 13.77
N ASN A 72 -5.44 -9.44 12.71
CA ASN A 72 -5.31 -10.84 12.35
C ASN A 72 -4.17 -11.47 13.19
N LYS A 73 -4.51 -12.12 14.31
CA LYS A 73 -3.52 -12.71 15.22
C LYS A 73 -3.15 -14.16 14.85
N GLU A 74 -4.00 -14.84 14.10
CA GLU A 74 -3.73 -16.22 13.68
C GLU A 74 -2.95 -16.25 12.37
N MET A 75 -1.80 -16.91 12.42
CA MET A 75 -0.92 -17.13 11.28
C MET A 75 -1.66 -17.79 10.12
N SER A 76 -2.45 -18.84 10.39
CA SER A 76 -3.30 -19.56 9.41
C SER A 76 -4.17 -18.63 8.54
N ASN A 77 -4.73 -17.56 9.10
CA ASN A 77 -5.63 -16.63 8.41
C ASN A 77 -4.90 -15.56 7.59
N LYS A 78 -3.58 -15.46 7.69
CA LYS A 78 -2.74 -14.53 6.90
C LYS A 78 -2.29 -15.15 5.58
N PHE A 79 -1.92 -16.42 5.59
CA PHE A 79 -1.27 -17.11 4.47
C PHE A 79 -2.23 -17.71 3.43
N GLY A 80 -3.52 -17.80 3.74
CA GLY A 80 -4.55 -18.21 2.79
C GLY A 80 -5.02 -17.10 1.84
N ARG A 81 -4.48 -15.88 1.97
CA ARG A 81 -4.84 -14.73 1.12
C ARG A 81 -3.91 -14.67 -0.08
N GLY A 82 -4.48 -14.82 -1.28
CA GLY A 82 -3.72 -14.79 -2.54
C GLY A 82 -3.18 -16.17 -2.95
N ASN A 83 -2.23 -16.17 -3.88
CA ASN A 83 -1.61 -17.41 -4.36
C ASN A 83 -0.61 -17.96 -3.36
N LYS A 84 -0.50 -19.29 -3.30
CA LYS A 84 0.50 -19.96 -2.46
C LYS A 84 1.90 -19.55 -2.90
N ALA A 85 2.71 -19.09 -1.95
CA ALA A 85 4.10 -18.75 -2.20
C ALA A 85 4.88 -19.96 -2.75
N SER A 86 5.87 -19.70 -3.60
CA SER A 86 6.78 -20.74 -4.13
C SER A 86 7.75 -21.27 -3.06
N ILE A 87 7.99 -20.50 -2.00
CA ILE A 87 8.91 -20.82 -0.91
C ILE A 87 8.12 -21.14 0.35
N ASP A 88 8.54 -22.18 1.06
CA ASP A 88 7.97 -22.56 2.36
C ASP A 88 8.29 -21.50 3.42
N GLU A 89 7.28 -21.13 4.21
CA GLU A 89 7.37 -20.09 5.22
C GLU A 89 8.49 -20.37 6.24
N ASN A 90 8.60 -21.62 6.69
CA ASN A 90 9.59 -21.98 7.69
C ASN A 90 11.02 -21.87 7.13
N GLN A 91 11.20 -22.08 5.83
CA GLN A 91 12.50 -21.87 5.17
C GLN A 91 12.85 -20.39 5.10
N CYS A 92 11.88 -19.54 4.74
CA CYS A 92 12.05 -18.09 4.70
C CYS A 92 12.41 -17.52 6.08
N LEU A 93 11.68 -17.90 7.12
CA LEU A 93 11.93 -17.45 8.49
C LEU A 93 13.30 -17.91 9.01
N LYS A 94 13.66 -19.19 8.81
CA LYS A 94 14.99 -19.69 9.19
C LYS A 94 16.12 -18.95 8.48
N TRP A 95 15.94 -18.63 7.19
CA TRP A 95 16.91 -17.83 6.45
C TRP A 95 17.03 -16.42 7.03
N LEU A 96 15.91 -15.78 7.39
CA LEU A 96 15.89 -14.44 7.98
C LEU A 96 16.58 -14.42 9.35
N ASP A 97 16.30 -15.42 10.20
CA ASP A 97 16.90 -15.58 11.53
C ASP A 97 18.42 -15.76 11.48
N SER A 98 18.97 -16.22 10.34
CA SER A 98 20.43 -16.35 10.14
C SER A 98 21.14 -15.04 9.81
N ARG A 99 20.40 -13.94 9.58
CA ARG A 99 20.96 -12.64 9.19
C ARG A 99 21.13 -11.70 10.39
N LYS A 100 21.98 -10.68 10.24
CA LYS A 100 22.15 -9.67 11.28
C LYS A 100 20.88 -8.81 11.39
N PRO A 101 20.53 -8.29 12.58
CA PRO A 101 19.42 -7.36 12.72
C PRO A 101 19.57 -6.16 11.78
N LYS A 102 18.47 -5.75 11.13
CA LYS A 102 18.41 -4.60 10.21
C LYS A 102 19.36 -4.71 8.99
N SER A 103 19.76 -5.93 8.59
CA SER A 103 20.69 -6.14 7.46
C SER A 103 20.05 -6.61 6.15
N VAL A 104 18.76 -6.99 6.17
CA VAL A 104 18.05 -7.54 5.00
C VAL A 104 17.17 -6.47 4.37
N ILE A 105 17.15 -6.42 3.05
CA ILE A 105 16.22 -5.60 2.27
C ILE A 105 14.97 -6.43 1.96
N TYR A 106 13.79 -5.94 2.30
CA TYR A 106 12.53 -6.48 1.80
C TYR A 106 12.07 -5.68 0.58
N ALA A 107 11.88 -6.34 -0.55
CA ALA A 107 11.46 -5.73 -1.81
C ALA A 107 10.14 -6.36 -2.27
N CYS A 108 9.04 -5.64 -2.08
CA CYS A 108 7.70 -6.07 -2.48
C CYS A 108 6.93 -4.91 -3.10
N PHE A 109 6.36 -5.16 -4.28
CA PHE A 109 5.66 -4.14 -5.07
C PHE A 109 4.13 -4.33 -5.06
N GLY A 110 3.62 -5.20 -4.18
CA GLY A 110 2.21 -5.53 -4.08
C GLY A 110 1.75 -6.57 -5.12
N SER A 111 0.53 -7.07 -4.98
CA SER A 111 -0.03 -8.15 -5.81
C SER A 111 -0.41 -7.73 -7.23
N LEU A 112 -0.56 -6.43 -7.48
CA LEU A 112 -0.99 -5.87 -8.76
C LEU A 112 0.15 -5.16 -9.52
N CYS A 113 1.41 -5.40 -9.15
CA CYS A 113 2.53 -4.80 -9.85
C CYS A 113 2.67 -5.34 -11.28
N HIS A 114 3.01 -4.45 -12.21
CA HIS A 114 3.33 -4.80 -13.59
C HIS A 114 4.66 -4.18 -13.98
N PHE A 115 5.66 -5.03 -14.24
CA PHE A 115 6.98 -4.60 -14.68
C PHE A 115 7.32 -5.23 -16.03
N SER A 116 7.94 -4.44 -16.89
CA SER A 116 8.63 -4.99 -18.05
C SER A 116 9.83 -5.84 -17.62
N THR A 117 10.27 -6.76 -18.48
CA THR A 117 11.45 -7.59 -18.21
C THR A 117 12.70 -6.75 -17.96
N SER A 118 12.88 -5.64 -18.69
CA SER A 118 14.02 -4.74 -18.49
C SER A 118 13.99 -4.10 -17.11
N GLN A 119 12.83 -3.66 -16.61
CA GLN A 119 12.70 -3.13 -15.25
C GLN A 119 13.06 -4.18 -14.18
N LEU A 120 12.63 -5.43 -14.35
CA LEU A 120 12.97 -6.51 -13.42
C LEU A 120 14.48 -6.80 -13.42
N ILE A 121 15.12 -6.76 -14.59
CA ILE A 121 16.58 -6.91 -14.71
C ILE A 121 17.28 -5.79 -13.93
N GLU A 122 16.89 -4.53 -14.16
CA GLU A 122 17.51 -3.39 -13.47
C GLU A 122 17.28 -3.42 -11.95
N ILE A 123 16.09 -3.84 -11.49
CA ILE A 123 15.82 -4.06 -10.06
C ILE A 123 16.76 -5.14 -9.51
N GLY A 124 16.91 -6.27 -10.22
CA GLY A 124 17.80 -7.35 -9.82
C GLY A 124 19.26 -6.91 -9.72
N LEU A 125 19.76 -6.20 -10.74
CA LEU A 125 21.12 -5.64 -10.77
C LEU A 125 21.33 -4.62 -9.62
N GLY A 126 20.34 -3.77 -9.35
CA GLY A 126 20.40 -2.82 -8.24
C GLY A 126 20.47 -3.49 -6.87
N LEU A 127 19.69 -4.57 -6.67
CA LEU A 127 19.75 -5.37 -5.44
C LEU A 127 21.10 -6.08 -5.29
N GLU A 128 21.65 -6.64 -6.36
CA GLU A 128 22.99 -7.26 -6.35
C GLU A 128 24.08 -6.24 -6.00
N ALA A 129 24.07 -5.08 -6.66
CA ALA A 129 25.04 -4.00 -6.43
C ALA A 129 24.98 -3.44 -5.00
N SER A 130 23.84 -3.57 -4.31
CA SER A 130 23.70 -3.13 -2.92
C SER A 130 24.57 -3.94 -1.94
N ASN A 131 25.09 -5.11 -2.35
CA ASN A 131 25.83 -6.05 -1.51
C ASN A 131 25.11 -6.38 -0.19
N ARG A 132 23.78 -6.38 -0.21
CA ARG A 132 22.93 -6.73 0.93
C ARG A 132 22.05 -7.93 0.59
N PRO A 133 21.83 -8.85 1.54
CA PRO A 133 20.83 -9.89 1.35
C PRO A 133 19.45 -9.26 1.15
N SER A 134 18.72 -9.73 0.15
CA SER A 134 17.38 -9.26 -0.18
C SER A 134 16.37 -10.40 -0.09
N LEU A 135 15.13 -10.05 0.22
CA LEU A 135 13.97 -10.93 0.25
C LEU A 135 12.89 -10.30 -0.65
N GLY A 136 12.41 -11.06 -1.62
CA GLY A 136 11.35 -10.68 -2.57
C GLY A 136 10.17 -11.63 -2.52
#